data_AF-A0A1X9YMV6-F1
#
_entry.id   AF-A0A1X9YMV6-F1
#
_cell.length_a   1.000
_cell.length_b   1.000
_cell.length_c   1.000
_cell.angle_alpha   90.00
_cell.angle_beta   90.00
_cell.angle_gamma   90.00
#
_symmetry.space_group_name_H-M   'P 1'
#
loop_
_entity.id
_entity.type
_entity.pdbx_description
1 polymer ?
#
loop_
_entity_poly.entity_id
_entity_poly.type
_entity_poly.pdbx_seq_one_letter_code
_entity_poly.pdbx_strand_id
1 'polypeptide(L)'
;MITIAIVLSVLLLLVILYLLFRIGTLASIFRGSSERPAGTTKTSNRVNGTLLLLFLIGGGAAFAWSFADAWDTMNLPLASVHGEWTDNLFWTTMIIIGVVFVITQILLFFYSYKYQHKDDKRAYYYPHNNKLEIVWTMIPAVVMALLVFGGWKTWTKITSAAPEDAVVIEIMGKQFNWMVRYPGEDGKLGVAKHTLIDATNELGVDFSDENALDDIINPLQIHVPKGKPVLLKIRSRDVIHSVFMPHFRLKMDAVPGMPTKFWFVPSKTTVEMQNETGNPDFKYELACTEVCGRGHFAMRYVIVVDEPEDYEAWIAEQAPFVEQNPQVLAKFTDGAKKELASKAPAEHAAEEVKTEL
;
A
#
# COMPACT_ATOMS: atom_id res chain seq x y z
N MET A 1 28.40 -24.48 10.73
CA MET A 1 29.40 -25.47 10.25
C MET A 1 28.77 -26.61 9.45
N ILE A 2 27.73 -27.27 9.95
CA ILE A 2 27.04 -28.38 9.24
C ILE A 2 26.46 -27.93 7.88
N THR A 3 25.80 -26.77 7.81
CA THR A 3 25.24 -26.24 6.55
C THR A 3 26.32 -25.98 5.49
N ILE A 4 27.48 -25.46 5.90
CA ILE A 4 28.63 -25.20 5.00
C ILE A 4 29.21 -26.53 4.49
N ALA A 5 29.35 -27.54 5.36
CA ALA A 5 29.83 -28.86 4.98
C ALA A 5 28.87 -29.57 4.01
N ILE A 6 27.55 -29.44 4.20
CA ILE A 6 26.53 -29.97 3.28
C ILE A 6 26.63 -29.29 1.91
N VAL A 7 26.69 -27.95 1.89
CA VAL A 7 26.81 -27.18 0.65
C VAL A 7 28.09 -27.57 -0.11
N LEU A 8 29.24 -27.65 0.57
CA LEU A 8 30.51 -28.06 -0.04
C LEU A 8 30.48 -29.50 -0.56
N SER A 9 29.84 -30.42 0.16
CA SER A 9 29.71 -31.83 -0.27
C SER A 9 28.84 -31.95 -1.52
N VAL A 10 27.73 -31.22 -1.59
CA VAL A 10 26.88 -31.15 -2.79
C VAL A 10 27.65 -30.54 -3.97
N LEU A 11 28.39 -29.45 -3.73
CA LEU A 11 29.22 -28.80 -4.74
C LEU A 11 30.29 -29.75 -5.28
N LEU A 12 31.00 -30.47 -4.41
CA LEU A 12 31.99 -31.47 -4.77
C LEU A 12 31.37 -32.60 -5.60
N LEU A 13 30.19 -33.09 -5.20
CA LEU A 13 29.47 -34.15 -5.91
C LEU A 13 29.09 -33.70 -7.33
N LEU A 14 28.60 -32.46 -7.49
CA LEU A 14 28.30 -31.89 -8.80
C LEU A 14 29.54 -31.74 -9.68
N VAL A 15 30.68 -31.32 -9.10
CA VAL A 15 31.96 -31.23 -9.81
C VAL A 15 32.45 -32.61 -10.26
N ILE A 16 32.37 -33.63 -9.39
CA ILE A 16 32.74 -35.01 -9.74
C ILE A 16 31.88 -35.54 -10.88
N LEU A 17 30.55 -35.37 -10.80
CA LEU A 17 29.63 -35.77 -11.86
C LEU A 17 29.93 -35.06 -13.18
N TYR A 18 30.24 -33.76 -13.14
CA TYR A 18 30.64 -33.00 -14.32
C TYR A 18 31.95 -33.50 -14.93
N LEU A 19 32.97 -33.78 -14.11
CA LEU A 19 34.26 -34.29 -14.57
C LEU A 19 34.11 -35.68 -15.20
N LEU A 20 33.32 -36.58 -14.60
CA LEU A 20 33.02 -37.91 -15.17
C LEU A 20 32.33 -37.80 -16.53
N PHE A 21 31.36 -36.89 -16.67
CA PHE A 21 30.72 -36.60 -17.95
C PHE A 21 31.72 -36.06 -19.00
N ARG A 22 32.60 -35.13 -18.62
CA ARG A 22 33.65 -34.59 -19.51
C ARG A 22 34.65 -35.65 -19.95
N ILE A 23 35.08 -36.53 -19.05
CA ILE A 23 35.98 -37.65 -19.35
C ILE A 23 35.33 -38.59 -20.38
N GLY A 24 34.05 -38.93 -20.20
CA GLY A 24 33.31 -39.73 -21.18
C GLY A 24 33.24 -39.08 -22.56
N THR A 25 33.06 -37.76 -22.61
CA THR A 25 33.01 -36.98 -23.85
C THR A 25 34.38 -36.91 -24.55
N LEU A 26 35.46 -36.75 -23.79
CA LEU A 26 36.83 -36.75 -24.33
C LEU A 26 37.22 -38.14 -24.84
N ALA A 27 36.88 -39.20 -24.09
CA ALA A 27 37.16 -40.57 -24.49
C ALA A 27 36.44 -40.97 -25.80
N SER A 28 35.23 -40.45 -26.07
CA SER A 28 34.56 -40.70 -27.35
C SER A 28 35.25 -40.00 -28.53
N ILE A 29 35.78 -38.78 -28.32
CA ILE A 29 36.54 -38.05 -29.34
C ILE A 29 37.84 -38.80 -29.71
N PHE A 30 38.57 -39.32 -28.71
CA PHE A 30 39.80 -40.09 -28.94
C PHE A 30 39.58 -41.43 -29.65
N ARG A 31 38.36 -42.00 -29.60
CA ARG A 31 38.01 -43.24 -30.33
C ARG A 31 37.70 -43.02 -31.82
N GLY A 32 37.88 -41.80 -32.34
CA GLY A 32 37.76 -41.52 -33.77
C GLY A 32 36.32 -41.47 -34.30
N SER A 33 35.30 -41.40 -33.44
CA SER A 33 33.93 -41.14 -33.90
C SER A 33 33.79 -39.67 -34.29
N SER A 34 33.95 -39.34 -35.57
CA SER A 34 33.67 -38.00 -36.12
C SER A 34 32.17 -37.73 -36.27
N GLU A 35 31.33 -38.76 -36.14
CA GLU A 35 29.91 -38.54 -35.89
C GLU A 35 29.73 -38.11 -34.44
N ARG A 36 29.10 -36.94 -34.22
CA ARG A 36 28.45 -36.68 -32.92
C ARG A 36 27.67 -37.95 -32.59
N PRO A 37 27.87 -38.61 -31.43
CA PRO A 37 27.31 -39.94 -31.24
C PRO A 37 25.81 -39.87 -31.49
N ALA A 38 25.33 -40.59 -32.51
CA ALA A 38 23.93 -40.61 -32.86
C ALA A 38 23.13 -41.00 -31.61
N GLY A 39 22.39 -40.04 -31.02
CA GLY A 39 21.67 -40.24 -29.77
C GLY A 39 22.10 -39.39 -28.56
N THR A 40 23.22 -38.64 -28.59
CA THR A 40 23.55 -37.75 -27.45
C THR A 40 22.60 -36.56 -27.32
N THR A 41 22.13 -36.00 -28.43
CA THR A 41 21.09 -34.96 -28.46
C THR A 41 19.71 -35.53 -28.18
N LYS A 42 19.36 -36.68 -28.79
CA LYS A 42 18.03 -37.28 -28.68
C LYS A 42 17.67 -37.69 -27.25
N THR A 43 18.60 -38.34 -26.54
CA THR A 43 18.39 -38.75 -25.14
C THR A 43 18.42 -37.54 -24.21
N SER A 44 19.38 -36.62 -24.39
CA SER A 44 19.49 -35.41 -23.56
C SER A 44 18.29 -34.48 -23.72
N ASN A 45 17.81 -34.25 -24.95
CA ASN A 45 16.64 -33.42 -25.22
C ASN A 45 15.38 -34.04 -24.61
N ARG A 46 15.26 -35.38 -24.68
CA ARG A 46 14.11 -36.09 -24.11
C ARG A 46 14.12 -36.01 -22.59
N VAL A 47 15.27 -36.21 -21.97
CA VAL A 47 15.45 -36.04 -20.52
C VAL A 47 15.13 -34.59 -20.13
N ASN A 48 15.72 -33.59 -20.78
CA ASN A 48 15.46 -32.19 -20.49
C ASN A 48 13.98 -31.82 -20.68
N GLY A 49 13.35 -32.25 -21.77
CA GLY A 49 11.93 -32.03 -22.01
C GLY A 49 11.04 -32.68 -20.96
N THR A 50 11.38 -33.89 -20.51
CA THR A 50 10.66 -34.57 -19.41
C THR A 50 10.90 -33.85 -18.08
N LEU A 51 12.12 -33.43 -17.77
CA LEU A 51 12.44 -32.66 -16.56
C LEU A 51 11.69 -31.32 -16.53
N LEU A 52 11.53 -30.66 -17.68
CA LEU A 52 10.73 -29.44 -17.83
C LEU A 52 9.24 -29.68 -17.50
N LEU A 53 8.68 -30.81 -17.92
CA LEU A 53 7.31 -31.19 -17.53
C LEU A 53 7.20 -31.52 -16.04
N LEU A 54 8.18 -32.24 -15.50
CA LEU A 54 8.23 -32.52 -14.06
C LEU A 54 8.39 -31.23 -13.25
N PHE A 55 9.15 -30.25 -13.75
CA PHE A 55 9.26 -28.93 -13.15
C PHE A 55 7.94 -28.17 -13.21
N LEU A 56 7.21 -28.19 -14.33
CA LEU A 56 5.87 -27.60 -14.39
C LEU A 56 4.93 -28.20 -13.33
N ILE A 57 4.91 -29.53 -13.21
CA ILE A 57 4.00 -30.21 -12.26
C ILE A 57 4.47 -29.96 -10.82
N GLY A 58 5.74 -30.25 -10.52
CA GLY A 58 6.29 -30.12 -9.17
C GLY A 58 6.41 -28.67 -8.70
N GLY A 59 6.91 -27.79 -9.56
CA GLY A 59 6.99 -26.36 -9.31
C GLY A 59 5.61 -25.69 -9.25
N GLY A 60 4.68 -26.10 -10.11
CA GLY A 60 3.28 -25.64 -10.04
C GLY A 60 2.58 -26.10 -8.76
N ALA A 61 2.80 -27.34 -8.33
CA ALA A 61 2.29 -27.84 -7.06
C ALA A 61 2.93 -27.11 -5.85
N ALA A 62 4.24 -26.88 -5.88
CA ALA A 62 4.94 -26.12 -4.84
C ALA A 62 4.46 -24.65 -4.77
N PHE A 63 4.21 -24.03 -5.92
CA PHE A 63 3.64 -22.69 -6.01
C PHE A 63 2.23 -22.65 -5.41
N ALA A 64 1.35 -23.58 -5.82
CA ALA A 64 -0.01 -23.66 -5.29
C ALA A 64 -0.03 -23.93 -3.77
N TRP A 65 0.86 -24.80 -3.29
CA TRP A 65 1.05 -25.07 -1.87
C TRP A 65 1.54 -23.82 -1.13
N SER A 66 2.58 -23.14 -1.62
CA SER A 66 3.10 -21.92 -1.00
C SER A 66 2.04 -20.81 -0.93
N PHE A 67 1.20 -20.71 -1.95
CA PHE A 67 0.11 -19.75 -1.98
C PHE A 67 -1.01 -20.10 -0.99
N ALA A 68 -1.37 -21.39 -0.90
CA ALA A 68 -2.37 -21.87 0.06
C ALA A 68 -1.89 -21.70 1.51
N ASP A 69 -0.60 -21.97 1.78
CA ASP A 69 0.03 -21.79 3.09
C ASP A 69 0.06 -20.31 3.52
N ALA A 70 0.35 -19.40 2.57
CA ALA A 70 0.40 -17.96 2.83
C ALA A 70 -0.97 -17.26 2.78
N TRP A 71 -2.07 -17.98 2.51
CA TRP A 71 -3.38 -17.38 2.18
C TRP A 71 -3.87 -16.42 3.26
N ASP A 72 -3.88 -16.85 4.52
CA ASP A 72 -4.39 -16.04 5.64
C ASP A 72 -3.50 -14.82 5.94
N THR A 73 -2.20 -14.90 5.62
CA THR A 73 -1.28 -13.77 5.78
C THR A 73 -1.42 -12.75 4.64
N MET A 74 -1.71 -13.23 3.43
CA MET A 74 -1.90 -12.38 2.26
C MET A 74 -3.30 -11.75 2.19
N ASN A 75 -4.30 -12.44 2.74
CA ASN A 75 -5.70 -12.05 2.64
C ASN A 75 -6.27 -11.70 4.03
N LEU A 76 -5.95 -10.49 4.47
CA LEU A 76 -6.40 -9.96 5.75
C LEU A 76 -7.92 -9.80 5.77
N PRO A 77 -8.59 -10.03 6.91
CA PRO A 77 -10.03 -9.85 7.02
C PRO A 77 -10.44 -8.41 6.71
N LEU A 78 -11.57 -8.27 6.00
CA LEU A 78 -12.08 -6.99 5.53
C LEU A 78 -12.96 -6.31 6.59
N ALA A 79 -12.78 -5.00 6.76
CA ALA A 79 -13.51 -4.16 7.72
C ALA A 79 -14.01 -2.83 7.13
N SER A 80 -14.14 -2.71 5.79
CA SER A 80 -14.75 -1.53 5.17
C SER A 80 -15.62 -1.86 3.96
N VAL A 81 -16.61 -1.01 3.70
CA VAL A 81 -17.47 -1.11 2.51
C VAL A 81 -16.66 -0.91 1.22
N HIS A 82 -15.66 -0.02 1.25
CA HIS A 82 -14.86 0.32 0.07
C HIS A 82 -13.86 -0.78 -0.27
N GLY A 83 -13.32 -1.44 0.75
CA GLY A 83 -12.38 -2.52 0.57
C GLY A 83 -13.01 -3.76 -0.07
N GLU A 84 -14.33 -3.96 0.07
CA GLU A 84 -15.05 -5.00 -0.67
C GLU A 84 -14.95 -4.75 -2.19
N TRP A 85 -15.07 -3.50 -2.63
CA TRP A 85 -14.97 -3.16 -4.05
C TRP A 85 -13.54 -3.36 -4.57
N THR A 86 -12.55 -2.97 -3.75
CA THR A 86 -11.14 -3.18 -4.05
C THR A 86 -10.79 -4.67 -4.15
N ASP A 87 -11.21 -5.49 -3.17
CA ASP A 87 -10.92 -6.92 -3.14
C ASP A 87 -11.62 -7.64 -4.31
N ASN A 88 -12.85 -7.27 -4.65
CA ASN A 88 -13.55 -7.82 -5.82
C ASN A 88 -12.80 -7.52 -7.13
N LEU A 89 -12.30 -6.29 -7.33
CA LEU A 89 -11.50 -5.95 -8.50
C LEU A 89 -10.16 -6.68 -8.52
N PHE A 90 -9.49 -6.75 -7.37
CA PHE A 90 -8.22 -7.44 -7.21
C PHE A 90 -8.36 -8.92 -7.60
N TRP A 91 -9.32 -9.64 -7.00
CA TRP A 91 -9.52 -11.06 -7.27
C TRP A 91 -10.07 -11.35 -8.66
N THR A 92 -10.95 -10.51 -9.20
CA THR A 92 -11.39 -10.62 -10.59
C THR A 92 -10.20 -10.53 -11.55
N THR A 93 -9.33 -9.52 -11.34
CA THR A 93 -8.11 -9.34 -12.15
C THR A 93 -7.17 -10.52 -11.97
N MET A 94 -6.94 -10.95 -10.72
CA MET A 94 -6.07 -12.06 -10.36
C MET A 94 -6.50 -13.37 -11.03
N ILE A 95 -7.80 -13.68 -11.06
CA ILE A 95 -8.33 -14.88 -11.73
C ILE A 95 -8.09 -14.81 -13.24
N ILE A 96 -8.37 -13.67 -13.87
CA ILE A 96 -8.20 -13.49 -15.32
C ILE A 96 -6.73 -13.67 -15.72
N ILE A 97 -5.81 -12.98 -15.05
CA ILE A 97 -4.37 -13.11 -15.34
C ILE A 97 -3.84 -14.49 -14.93
N GLY A 98 -4.38 -15.08 -13.86
CA GLY A 98 -4.01 -16.40 -13.37
C GLY A 98 -4.33 -17.51 -14.36
N VAL A 99 -5.52 -17.47 -14.98
CA VAL A 99 -5.90 -18.42 -16.05
C VAL A 99 -4.95 -18.30 -17.24
N VAL A 100 -4.66 -17.08 -17.70
CA VAL A 100 -3.71 -16.86 -18.81
C VAL A 100 -2.31 -17.33 -18.44
N PHE A 101 -1.86 -17.04 -17.22
CA PHE A 101 -0.59 -17.52 -16.69
C PHE A 101 -0.51 -19.04 -16.73
N VAL A 102 -1.49 -19.76 -16.18
CA VAL A 102 -1.50 -21.23 -16.17
C VAL A 102 -1.46 -21.80 -17.60
N ILE A 103 -2.28 -21.28 -18.51
CA ILE A 103 -2.31 -21.72 -19.92
C ILE A 103 -0.94 -21.49 -20.57
N THR A 104 -0.35 -20.31 -20.41
CA THR A 104 0.94 -19.97 -21.02
C THR A 104 2.08 -20.81 -20.46
N GLN A 105 2.10 -21.09 -19.15
CA GLN A 105 3.08 -22.01 -18.54
C GLN A 105 2.90 -23.42 -19.12
N ILE A 106 1.67 -23.97 -19.14
CA ILE A 106 1.42 -25.30 -19.71
C ILE A 106 1.91 -25.37 -21.16
N LEU A 107 1.57 -24.39 -22.00
CA LEU A 107 2.00 -24.35 -23.39
C LEU A 107 3.51 -24.25 -23.54
N LEU A 108 4.17 -23.40 -22.74
CA LEU A 108 5.62 -23.21 -22.78
C LEU A 108 6.37 -24.53 -22.51
N PHE A 109 6.05 -25.21 -21.42
CA PHE A 109 6.71 -26.47 -21.05
C PHE A 109 6.27 -27.63 -21.96
N PHE A 110 5.00 -27.69 -22.35
CA PHE A 110 4.50 -28.70 -23.29
C PHE A 110 5.16 -28.58 -24.66
N TYR A 111 5.31 -27.37 -25.21
CA TYR A 111 5.97 -27.17 -26.50
C TYR A 111 7.45 -27.45 -26.44
N SER A 112 8.12 -27.11 -25.34
CA SER A 112 9.51 -27.50 -25.10
C SER A 112 9.69 -29.02 -25.14
N TYR A 113 8.74 -29.78 -24.58
CA TYR A 113 8.74 -31.25 -24.66
C TYR A 113 8.35 -31.79 -26.05
N LYS A 114 7.27 -31.29 -26.65
CA LYS A 114 6.70 -31.84 -27.90
C LYS A 114 7.53 -31.49 -29.13
N TYR A 115 8.09 -30.29 -29.18
CA TYR A 115 8.86 -29.75 -30.30
C TYR A 115 10.37 -29.72 -30.05
N GLN A 116 10.84 -30.46 -29.03
CA GLN A 116 12.26 -30.71 -28.84
C GLN A 116 12.95 -31.19 -30.13
N HIS A 117 14.22 -30.79 -30.31
CA HIS A 117 15.00 -31.13 -31.49
C HIS A 117 15.19 -32.66 -31.64
N LYS A 118 15.00 -33.15 -32.88
CA LYS A 118 15.24 -34.53 -33.29
C LYS A 118 15.99 -34.53 -34.63
N ASP A 119 17.02 -35.36 -34.76
CA ASP A 119 17.92 -35.36 -35.92
C ASP A 119 17.18 -35.68 -37.24
N ASP A 120 16.11 -36.48 -37.17
CA ASP A 120 15.27 -36.92 -38.28
C ASP A 120 14.10 -35.98 -38.60
N LYS A 121 13.93 -34.89 -37.84
CA LYS A 121 12.77 -34.00 -37.97
C LYS A 121 13.18 -32.55 -38.21
N ARG A 122 12.81 -32.03 -39.38
CA ARG A 122 12.94 -30.60 -39.67
C ARG A 122 11.78 -29.82 -39.07
N ALA A 123 12.08 -28.61 -38.57
CA ALA A 123 11.06 -27.69 -38.08
C ALA A 123 10.13 -27.29 -39.24
N TYR A 124 8.83 -27.23 -38.96
CA TYR A 124 7.86 -26.72 -39.91
C TYR A 124 8.03 -25.20 -40.04
N TYR A 125 8.30 -24.72 -41.25
CA TYR A 125 8.46 -23.29 -41.51
C TYR A 125 7.08 -22.64 -41.63
N TYR A 126 6.70 -21.87 -40.61
CA TYR A 126 5.43 -21.17 -40.54
C TYR A 126 5.64 -19.74 -40.05
N PRO A 127 5.82 -18.78 -40.97
CA PRO A 127 6.31 -17.45 -40.60
C PRO A 127 5.24 -16.53 -40.00
N HIS A 128 3.97 -16.65 -40.39
CA HIS A 128 2.90 -15.79 -39.88
C HIS A 128 1.51 -16.42 -40.03
N ASN A 129 0.55 -15.90 -39.26
CA ASN A 129 -0.87 -16.19 -39.42
C ASN A 129 -1.69 -14.98 -38.98
N ASN A 130 -2.08 -14.16 -39.94
CA ASN A 130 -2.82 -12.93 -39.68
C ASN A 130 -4.11 -13.16 -38.87
N LYS A 131 -4.79 -14.30 -39.05
CA LYS A 131 -6.00 -14.61 -38.27
C LYS A 131 -5.67 -14.84 -36.79
N LEU A 132 -4.62 -15.60 -36.52
CA LEU A 132 -4.17 -15.88 -35.15
C LEU A 132 -3.62 -14.61 -34.49
N GLU A 133 -2.91 -13.79 -35.25
CA GLU A 133 -2.40 -12.47 -34.84
C GLU A 133 -3.52 -11.52 -34.44
N ILE A 134 -4.59 -11.45 -35.23
CA ILE A 134 -5.78 -10.66 -34.87
C ILE A 134 -6.41 -11.20 -33.59
N VAL A 135 -6.56 -12.52 -33.45
CA VAL A 135 -7.21 -13.13 -32.27
C VAL A 135 -6.44 -12.80 -30.98
N TRP A 136 -5.13 -13.03 -30.95
CA TRP A 136 -4.33 -12.75 -29.74
C TRP A 136 -4.10 -11.26 -29.47
N THR A 137 -4.44 -10.38 -30.41
CA THR A 137 -4.37 -8.93 -30.21
C THR A 137 -5.71 -8.39 -29.71
N MET A 138 -6.80 -8.82 -30.34
CA MET A 138 -8.15 -8.34 -30.02
C MET A 138 -8.66 -8.88 -28.68
N ILE A 139 -8.38 -10.14 -28.34
CA ILE A 139 -8.83 -10.72 -27.06
C ILE A 139 -8.24 -9.93 -25.87
N PRO A 140 -6.91 -9.76 -25.75
CA PRO A 140 -6.35 -8.94 -24.66
C PRO A 140 -6.84 -7.50 -24.69
N ALA A 141 -6.98 -6.87 -25.86
CA ALA A 141 -7.47 -5.50 -25.96
C ALA A 141 -8.89 -5.36 -25.39
N VAL A 142 -9.81 -6.26 -25.72
CA VAL A 142 -11.18 -6.26 -25.19
C VAL A 142 -11.20 -6.52 -23.69
N VAL A 143 -10.46 -7.54 -23.23
CA VAL A 143 -10.39 -7.87 -21.78
C VAL A 143 -9.84 -6.69 -20.98
N MET A 144 -8.75 -6.07 -21.45
CA MET A 144 -8.17 -4.89 -20.83
C MET A 144 -9.14 -3.72 -20.82
N ALA A 145 -9.87 -3.46 -21.90
CA ALA A 145 -10.86 -2.39 -21.94
C ALA A 145 -11.96 -2.58 -20.88
N LEU A 146 -12.46 -3.80 -20.70
CA LEU A 146 -13.46 -4.13 -19.68
C LEU A 146 -12.91 -3.93 -18.26
N LEU A 147 -11.68 -4.38 -18.00
CA LEU A 147 -11.03 -4.22 -16.70
C LEU A 147 -10.76 -2.75 -16.37
N VAL A 148 -10.25 -1.98 -17.33
CA VAL A 148 -9.99 -0.54 -17.17
C VAL A 148 -11.27 0.22 -16.88
N PHE A 149 -12.36 -0.06 -17.61
CA PHE A 149 -13.64 0.61 -17.36
C PHE A 149 -14.22 0.25 -15.99
N GLY A 150 -14.14 -1.03 -15.59
CA GLY A 150 -14.54 -1.48 -14.25
C GLY A 150 -13.72 -0.80 -13.15
N GLY A 151 -12.40 -0.75 -13.31
CA GLY A 151 -11.48 -0.08 -12.39
C GLY A 151 -11.75 1.41 -12.28
N TRP A 152 -11.96 2.10 -13.39
CA TRP A 152 -12.28 3.52 -13.42
C TRP A 152 -13.59 3.85 -12.69
N LYS A 153 -14.63 3.04 -12.86
CA LYS A 153 -15.91 3.20 -12.16
C LYS A 153 -15.74 3.09 -10.64
N THR A 154 -14.99 2.08 -10.18
CA THR A 154 -14.72 1.89 -8.75
C THR A 154 -13.84 3.01 -8.19
N TRP A 155 -12.78 3.39 -8.91
CA TRP A 155 -11.92 4.52 -8.54
C TRP A 155 -12.72 5.79 -8.32
N THR A 156 -13.57 6.15 -9.29
CA THR A 156 -14.43 7.35 -9.21
C THR A 156 -15.38 7.31 -8.00
N LYS A 157 -15.87 6.13 -7.63
CA LYS A 157 -16.73 5.94 -6.45
C LYS A 157 -15.94 6.10 -5.13
N ILE A 158 -14.71 5.60 -5.07
CA ILE A 158 -13.85 5.71 -3.88
C ILE A 158 -13.37 7.15 -3.68
N THR A 159 -13.03 7.85 -4.77
CA THR A 159 -12.48 9.22 -4.72
C THR A 159 -13.54 10.31 -4.87
N SER A 160 -14.83 9.97 -4.76
CA SER A 160 -15.91 10.96 -4.80
C SER A 160 -15.86 11.88 -3.58
N ALA A 161 -16.69 12.92 -3.58
CA ALA A 161 -16.96 13.65 -2.35
C ALA A 161 -17.51 12.68 -1.27
N ALA A 162 -17.09 12.90 -0.03
CA ALA A 162 -17.65 12.21 1.12
C ALA A 162 -19.09 12.69 1.35
N PRO A 163 -19.96 11.84 1.94
CA PRO A 163 -21.26 12.27 2.44
C PRO A 163 -21.15 13.46 3.41
N GLU A 164 -22.19 14.30 3.47
CA GLU A 164 -22.20 15.50 4.32
C GLU A 164 -22.22 15.17 5.82
N ASP A 165 -22.74 13.99 6.19
CA ASP A 165 -22.79 13.47 7.56
C ASP A 165 -21.52 12.71 7.97
N ALA A 166 -20.43 12.84 7.21
CA ALA A 166 -19.19 12.14 7.49
C ALA A 166 -18.49 12.70 8.73
N VAL A 167 -18.04 11.81 9.61
CA VAL A 167 -17.12 12.15 10.70
C VAL A 167 -15.82 12.65 10.09
N VAL A 168 -15.41 13.87 10.43
CA VAL A 168 -14.20 14.49 9.88
C VAL A 168 -13.03 14.24 10.82
N ILE A 169 -11.94 13.69 10.30
CA ILE A 169 -10.70 13.49 11.04
C ILE A 169 -9.57 14.04 10.18
N GLU A 170 -8.66 14.78 10.80
CA GLU A 170 -7.42 15.18 10.17
C GLU A 170 -6.25 14.34 10.65
N ILE A 171 -5.41 13.92 9.70
CA ILE A 171 -4.23 13.11 9.94
C ILE A 171 -3.02 13.84 9.33
N MET A 172 -2.04 14.17 10.17
CA MET A 172 -0.78 14.76 9.75
C MET A 172 0.39 13.78 9.97
N GLY A 173 1.12 13.45 8.91
CA GLY A 173 2.39 12.72 9.01
C GLY A 173 3.54 13.63 9.45
N LYS A 174 4.38 13.15 10.37
CA LYS A 174 5.67 13.75 10.72
C LYS A 174 6.73 12.66 10.96
N GLN A 175 8.01 12.96 10.79
CA GLN A 175 9.10 12.06 11.19
C GLN A 175 9.22 12.02 12.73
N PHE A 176 8.96 10.92 13.44
CA PHE A 176 8.30 9.67 13.01
C PHE A 176 7.09 9.39 13.92
N ASN A 177 5.96 10.02 13.63
CA ASN A 177 4.66 9.72 14.23
C ASN A 177 3.51 10.29 13.36
N TRP A 178 2.28 9.88 13.65
CA TRP A 178 1.07 10.53 13.16
C TRP A 178 0.55 11.50 14.22
N MET A 179 -0.01 12.60 13.77
CA MET A 179 -0.80 13.51 14.59
C MET A 179 -2.23 13.50 14.08
N VAL A 180 -3.18 13.52 15.01
CA VAL A 180 -4.60 13.35 14.70
C VAL A 180 -5.35 14.53 15.28
N ARG A 181 -6.35 15.03 14.56
CA ARG A 181 -7.21 16.11 15.02
C ARG A 181 -8.67 15.82 14.66
N TYR A 182 -9.55 15.99 15.62
CA TYR A 182 -11.00 15.90 15.47
C TYR A 182 -11.61 17.29 15.69
N PRO A 183 -12.71 17.62 14.97
CA PRO A 183 -13.53 18.76 15.35
C PRO A 183 -14.20 18.51 16.71
N GLY A 184 -14.62 19.56 17.40
CA GLY A 184 -15.44 19.45 18.59
C GLY A 184 -16.94 19.37 18.26
N GLU A 185 -17.77 19.97 19.12
CA GLU A 185 -19.22 19.95 19.02
C GLU A 185 -19.74 20.63 17.74
N ASP A 186 -18.97 21.56 17.15
CA ASP A 186 -19.36 22.28 15.94
C ASP A 186 -19.22 21.46 14.64
N GLY A 187 -18.57 20.30 14.71
CA GLY A 187 -18.29 19.40 13.60
C GLY A 187 -17.33 19.97 12.54
N LYS A 188 -16.63 21.07 12.81
CA LYS A 188 -15.74 21.76 11.88
C LYS A 188 -14.32 21.85 12.45
N LEU A 189 -13.36 21.55 11.59
CA LEU A 189 -11.95 21.73 11.93
C LEU A 189 -11.56 23.18 11.73
N GLY A 190 -10.89 23.76 12.73
CA GLY A 190 -10.25 25.06 12.62
C GLY A 190 -9.23 25.14 11.49
N VAL A 191 -9.01 26.35 10.97
CA VAL A 191 -7.99 26.62 9.95
C VAL A 191 -6.60 26.24 10.47
N ALA A 192 -5.77 25.69 9.58
CA ALA A 192 -4.38 25.39 9.90
C ALA A 192 -3.45 25.93 8.81
N LYS A 193 -2.30 26.46 9.23
CA LYS A 193 -1.29 27.09 8.37
C LYS A 193 0.09 26.57 8.77
N HIS A 194 0.90 26.23 7.77
CA HIS A 194 2.27 25.77 8.00
C HIS A 194 3.15 26.82 8.70
N THR A 195 2.84 28.11 8.54
CA THR A 195 3.54 29.23 9.19
C THR A 195 3.28 29.32 10.70
N LEU A 196 2.25 28.65 11.21
CA LEU A 196 1.89 28.63 12.63
C LEU A 196 2.49 27.42 13.37
N ILE A 197 3.25 26.57 12.66
CA ILE A 197 3.88 25.39 13.25
C ILE A 197 5.06 25.82 14.13
N ASP A 198 4.97 25.52 15.41
CA ASP A 198 6.05 25.74 16.38
C ASP A 198 6.15 24.57 17.37
N ALA A 199 7.00 24.68 18.39
CA ALA A 199 7.21 23.65 19.39
C ALA A 199 5.97 23.32 20.25
N THR A 200 4.96 24.19 20.25
CA THR A 200 3.72 24.06 21.04
C THR A 200 2.47 23.86 20.17
N ASN A 201 2.54 24.17 18.88
CA ASN A 201 1.47 24.04 17.90
C ASN A 201 1.95 23.20 16.70
N GLU A 202 2.21 21.92 16.92
CA GLU A 202 2.86 21.08 15.90
C GLU A 202 1.99 20.85 14.64
N LEU A 203 0.66 20.99 14.75
CA LEU A 203 -0.30 20.89 13.65
C LEU A 203 -0.50 22.23 12.90
N GLY A 204 0.01 23.33 13.44
CA GLY A 204 -0.14 24.66 12.84
C GLY A 204 -1.59 25.18 12.86
N VAL A 205 -2.37 24.81 13.87
CA VAL A 205 -3.77 25.24 14.02
C VAL A 205 -3.82 26.74 14.37
N ASP A 206 -4.74 27.47 13.75
CA ASP A 206 -4.96 28.88 14.00
C ASP A 206 -6.01 29.05 15.10
N PHE A 207 -5.56 29.17 16.35
CA PHE A 207 -6.47 29.33 17.50
C PHE A 207 -7.08 30.74 17.63
N SER A 208 -6.93 31.59 16.60
CA SER A 208 -7.77 32.78 16.44
C SER A 208 -9.08 32.49 15.70
N ASP A 209 -9.20 31.33 15.06
CA ASP A 209 -10.43 30.81 14.46
C ASP A 209 -11.33 30.22 15.55
N GLU A 210 -12.61 30.59 15.55
CA GLU A 210 -13.59 30.10 16.53
C GLU A 210 -13.78 28.58 16.43
N ASN A 211 -13.73 28.01 15.22
CA ASN A 211 -13.85 26.56 14.99
C ASN A 211 -12.59 25.78 15.42
N ALA A 212 -11.53 26.45 15.89
CA ALA A 212 -10.32 25.80 16.39
C ALA A 212 -10.33 25.62 17.92
N LEU A 213 -11.27 26.25 18.61
CA LEU A 213 -11.28 26.32 20.07
C LEU A 213 -11.81 25.03 20.72
N ASP A 214 -12.60 24.25 19.99
CA ASP A 214 -13.13 22.95 20.42
C ASP A 214 -12.40 21.77 19.76
N ASP A 215 -11.40 22.02 18.91
CA ASP A 215 -10.59 20.97 18.26
C ASP A 215 -9.91 20.07 19.31
N ILE A 216 -10.08 18.76 19.14
CA ILE A 216 -9.43 17.72 19.95
C ILE A 216 -8.19 17.25 19.21
N ILE A 217 -7.02 17.30 19.85
CA ILE A 217 -5.72 17.03 19.21
C ILE A 217 -4.99 15.88 19.91
N ASN A 218 -4.48 14.95 19.10
CA ASN A 218 -3.67 13.79 19.48
C ASN A 218 -4.29 12.91 20.58
N PRO A 219 -5.55 12.42 20.40
CA PRO A 219 -6.08 11.39 21.30
C PRO A 219 -5.21 10.14 21.25
N LEU A 220 -5.19 9.35 22.33
CA LEU A 220 -4.32 8.15 22.41
C LEU A 220 -4.54 7.15 21.27
N GLN A 221 -5.76 7.09 20.73
CA GLN A 221 -6.18 6.20 19.66
C GLN A 221 -7.13 6.95 18.72
N ILE A 222 -7.22 6.50 17.46
CA ILE A 222 -8.20 7.01 16.50
C ILE A 222 -9.48 6.22 16.70
N HIS A 223 -10.54 6.86 17.19
CA HIS A 223 -11.87 6.27 17.25
C HIS A 223 -12.68 6.63 16.01
N VAL A 224 -13.43 5.65 15.47
CA VAL A 224 -14.35 5.83 14.34
C VAL A 224 -15.63 5.02 14.54
N PRO A 225 -16.81 5.56 14.18
CA PRO A 225 -18.06 4.82 14.31
C PRO A 225 -18.27 3.83 13.16
N LYS A 226 -18.65 2.59 13.49
CA LYS A 226 -19.10 1.59 12.51
C LYS A 226 -20.32 2.06 11.72
N GLY A 227 -20.34 1.76 10.42
CA GLY A 227 -21.47 2.05 9.54
C GLY A 227 -21.65 3.52 9.16
N LYS A 228 -20.82 4.42 9.70
CA LYS A 228 -20.85 5.85 9.39
C LYS A 228 -19.72 6.24 8.44
N PRO A 229 -19.95 7.17 7.50
CA PRO A 229 -18.87 7.71 6.68
C PRO A 229 -17.84 8.44 7.53
N VAL A 230 -16.57 8.22 7.24
CA VAL A 230 -15.42 8.89 7.88
C VAL A 230 -14.59 9.55 6.79
N LEU A 231 -14.43 10.86 6.86
CA LEU A 231 -13.60 11.66 5.96
C LEU A 231 -12.26 11.93 6.62
N LEU A 232 -11.19 11.43 6.00
CA LEU A 232 -9.82 11.74 6.40
C LEU A 232 -9.28 12.91 5.57
N LYS A 233 -8.96 14.02 6.23
CA LYS A 233 -8.17 15.12 5.67
C LYS A 233 -6.71 14.86 5.99
N ILE A 234 -5.87 14.73 4.96
CA ILE A 234 -4.52 14.22 5.12
C ILE A 234 -3.52 15.30 4.71
N ARG A 235 -2.50 15.46 5.53
CA ARG A 235 -1.43 16.42 5.32
C ARG A 235 -0.11 15.85 5.81
N SER A 236 0.99 16.46 5.40
CA SER A 236 2.30 16.15 5.95
C SER A 236 3.01 17.43 6.39
N ARG A 237 3.74 17.31 7.49
CA ARG A 237 4.56 18.38 8.05
C ARG A 237 5.90 18.53 7.35
N ASP A 238 6.53 17.42 6.98
CA ASP A 238 7.95 17.37 6.62
C ASP A 238 8.19 16.71 5.27
N VAL A 239 8.18 15.37 5.21
CA VAL A 239 8.43 14.58 4.00
C VAL A 239 7.17 13.87 3.54
N ILE A 240 7.21 13.16 2.41
CA ILE A 240 6.07 12.33 2.02
C ILE A 240 5.93 11.17 3.00
N HIS A 241 4.71 10.97 3.49
CA HIS A 241 4.28 9.75 4.19
C HIS A 241 3.11 9.15 3.41
N SER A 242 2.60 8.00 3.82
CA SER A 242 1.34 7.49 3.28
C SER A 242 0.51 6.88 4.37
N VAL A 243 -0.71 7.41 4.54
CA VAL A 243 -1.72 6.85 5.42
C VAL A 243 -2.16 5.53 4.82
N PHE A 244 -1.95 4.43 5.53
CA PHE A 244 -2.39 3.10 5.12
C PHE A 244 -3.12 2.40 6.25
N MET A 245 -4.33 1.93 5.97
CA MET A 245 -5.11 1.12 6.90
C MET A 245 -5.47 -0.21 6.22
N PRO A 246 -4.72 -1.30 6.49
CA PRO A 246 -4.76 -2.52 5.68
C PRO A 246 -6.11 -3.22 5.68
N HIS A 247 -6.75 -3.36 6.85
CA HIS A 247 -8.04 -4.04 7.01
C HIS A 247 -9.20 -3.31 6.30
N PHE A 248 -9.00 -2.03 5.96
CA PHE A 248 -9.99 -1.23 5.25
C PHE A 248 -9.67 -1.10 3.75
N ARG A 249 -8.50 -1.57 3.29
CA ARG A 249 -7.96 -1.41 1.92
C ARG A 249 -7.82 0.04 1.48
N LEU A 250 -7.33 0.89 2.39
CA LEU A 250 -7.26 2.32 2.17
C LEU A 250 -5.81 2.78 2.23
N LYS A 251 -5.37 3.48 1.18
CA LYS A 251 -4.06 4.10 1.08
C LYS A 251 -4.20 5.47 0.42
N MET A 252 -3.60 6.50 1.03
CA MET A 252 -3.47 7.82 0.42
C MET A 252 -2.21 8.51 0.95
N ASP A 253 -1.47 9.14 0.04
CA ASP A 253 -0.23 9.80 0.38
C ASP A 253 -0.49 11.09 1.16
N ALA A 254 0.31 11.30 2.20
CA ALA A 254 0.41 12.56 2.93
C ALA A 254 1.56 13.36 2.34
N VAL A 255 1.23 14.37 1.53
CA VAL A 255 2.21 15.12 0.74
C VAL A 255 2.39 16.53 1.30
N PRO A 256 3.62 16.97 1.61
CA PRO A 256 3.87 18.34 2.06
C PRO A 256 3.39 19.35 1.01
N GLY A 257 2.58 20.33 1.44
CA GLY A 257 2.06 21.38 0.56
C GLY A 257 0.92 20.95 -0.37
N MET A 258 0.55 19.68 -0.41
CA MET A 258 -0.57 19.17 -1.21
C MET A 258 -1.50 18.31 -0.32
N PRO A 259 -2.43 18.96 0.41
CA PRO A 259 -3.40 18.22 1.23
C PRO A 259 -4.20 17.26 0.36
N THR A 260 -4.29 16.01 0.81
CA THR A 260 -5.09 14.96 0.19
C THR A 260 -6.27 14.63 1.08
N LYS A 261 -7.22 13.86 0.56
CA LYS A 261 -8.35 13.38 1.34
C LYS A 261 -8.82 12.05 0.78
N PHE A 262 -9.41 11.24 1.64
CA PHE A 262 -10.24 10.13 1.21
C PHE A 262 -11.29 9.87 2.28
N TRP A 263 -12.34 9.13 1.93
CA TRP A 263 -13.35 8.72 2.88
C TRP A 263 -13.64 7.23 2.77
N PHE A 264 -14.21 6.68 3.83
CA PHE A 264 -14.59 5.28 3.89
C PHE A 264 -15.72 5.06 4.89
N VAL A 265 -16.25 3.84 4.93
CA VAL A 265 -17.26 3.41 5.92
C VAL A 265 -16.71 2.15 6.58
N PRO A 266 -16.36 2.19 7.89
CA PRO A 266 -16.00 0.99 8.64
C PRO A 266 -17.19 0.04 8.72
N SER A 267 -16.98 -1.26 8.51
CA SER A 267 -18.06 -2.26 8.52
C SER A 267 -18.03 -3.22 9.71
N LYS A 268 -16.91 -3.28 10.45
CA LYS A 268 -16.75 -4.17 11.62
C LYS A 268 -16.07 -3.43 12.76
N THR A 269 -16.62 -3.54 13.97
CA THR A 269 -15.98 -3.01 15.17
C THR A 269 -14.67 -3.72 15.47
N THR A 270 -13.86 -3.13 16.34
CA THR A 270 -12.64 -3.79 16.84
C THR A 270 -12.98 -5.10 17.55
N VAL A 271 -14.06 -5.10 18.33
CA VAL A 271 -14.54 -6.29 19.07
C VAL A 271 -15.04 -7.37 18.11
N GLU A 272 -15.79 -7.02 17.07
CA GLU A 272 -16.21 -7.98 16.03
C GLU A 272 -15.02 -8.64 15.35
N MET A 273 -13.97 -7.85 15.06
CA MET A 273 -12.76 -8.38 14.43
C MET A 273 -11.91 -9.24 15.37
N GLN A 274 -11.82 -8.88 16.65
CA GLN A 274 -11.19 -9.73 17.68
C GLN A 274 -11.89 -11.10 17.75
N ASN A 275 -13.21 -11.12 17.70
CA ASN A 275 -14.00 -12.36 17.69
C ASN A 275 -13.82 -13.17 16.40
N GLU A 276 -13.82 -12.52 15.23
CA GLU A 276 -13.63 -13.17 13.92
C GLU A 276 -12.24 -13.81 13.79
N THR A 277 -11.21 -13.10 14.25
CA THR A 277 -9.81 -13.58 14.19
C THR A 277 -9.44 -14.50 15.34
N GLY A 278 -10.25 -14.58 16.39
CA GLY A 278 -9.92 -15.28 17.63
C GLY A 278 -8.73 -14.66 18.38
N ASN A 279 -8.39 -13.40 18.09
CA ASN A 279 -7.28 -12.68 18.69
C ASN A 279 -7.80 -11.52 19.55
N PRO A 280 -7.85 -11.66 20.90
CA PRO A 280 -8.34 -10.60 21.78
C PRO A 280 -7.44 -9.36 21.80
N ASP A 281 -6.17 -9.48 21.41
CA ASP A 281 -5.22 -8.36 21.33
C ASP A 281 -5.23 -7.67 19.97
N PHE A 282 -6.14 -8.06 19.07
CA PHE A 282 -6.25 -7.45 17.75
C PHE A 282 -6.54 -5.94 17.87
N LYS A 283 -5.81 -5.17 17.06
CA LYS A 283 -5.98 -3.74 16.88
C LYS A 283 -5.95 -3.42 15.40
N TYR A 284 -6.85 -2.55 14.95
CA TYR A 284 -6.65 -1.94 13.65
C TYR A 284 -5.48 -0.96 13.74
N GLU A 285 -4.67 -0.92 12.69
CA GLU A 285 -3.49 -0.07 12.64
C GLU A 285 -3.60 0.91 11.46
N LEU A 286 -3.22 2.15 11.72
CA LEU A 286 -2.76 3.09 10.72
C LEU A 286 -1.24 2.97 10.63
N ALA A 287 -0.71 2.64 9.47
CA ALA A 287 0.73 2.50 9.23
C ALA A 287 1.21 3.48 8.15
N CYS A 288 2.51 3.80 8.18
CA CYS A 288 3.18 4.50 7.09
C CYS A 288 3.60 3.53 5.98
N THR A 289 3.27 3.83 4.72
CA THR A 289 3.67 3.03 3.54
C THR A 289 4.38 3.82 2.45
N GLU A 290 4.99 4.96 2.83
CA GLU A 290 5.93 5.69 2.00
C GLU A 290 7.22 5.91 2.80
N VAL A 291 8.38 5.57 2.22
CA VAL A 291 9.65 5.57 2.97
C VAL A 291 10.03 6.99 3.37
N CYS A 292 9.80 7.30 4.64
CA CYS A 292 9.95 8.64 5.19
C CYS A 292 11.22 8.82 6.05
N GLY A 293 12.12 7.83 6.11
CA GLY A 293 13.39 7.90 6.85
C GLY A 293 13.61 6.76 7.85
N ARG A 294 14.56 6.93 8.78
CA ARG A 294 15.04 5.85 9.68
C ARG A 294 13.97 5.23 10.58
N GLY A 295 12.98 6.01 11.02
CA GLY A 295 11.89 5.54 11.87
C GLY A 295 10.64 5.08 11.11
N HIS A 296 10.70 4.98 9.78
CA HIS A 296 9.54 4.65 8.93
C HIS A 296 8.75 3.43 9.42
N PHE A 297 9.44 2.34 9.78
CA PHE A 297 8.83 1.08 10.21
C PHE A 297 8.05 1.18 11.54
N ALA A 298 8.34 2.20 12.35
CA ALA A 298 7.76 2.39 13.69
C ALA A 298 6.56 3.34 13.69
N MET A 299 6.23 3.96 12.54
CA MET A 299 5.13 4.92 12.44
C MET A 299 3.76 4.23 12.37
N ARG A 300 3.23 3.90 13.56
CA ARG A 300 1.91 3.29 13.71
C ARG A 300 1.01 4.11 14.61
N TYR A 301 -0.29 4.04 14.36
CA TYR A 301 -1.33 4.56 15.22
C TYR A 301 -2.42 3.50 15.38
N VAL A 302 -2.99 3.36 16.57
CA VAL A 302 -4.08 2.41 16.81
C VAL A 302 -5.40 3.05 16.38
N ILE A 303 -6.20 2.29 15.67
CA ILE A 303 -7.58 2.63 15.33
C ILE A 303 -8.51 1.71 16.11
N VAL A 304 -9.53 2.30 16.69
CA VAL A 304 -10.67 1.61 17.30
C VAL A 304 -11.89 1.93 16.45
N VAL A 305 -12.53 0.89 15.93
CA VAL A 305 -13.86 1.00 15.34
C VAL A 305 -14.86 0.67 16.44
N ASP A 306 -15.67 1.65 16.83
CA ASP A 306 -16.66 1.57 17.89
C ASP A 306 -18.05 1.29 17.32
N GLU A 307 -18.97 0.80 18.16
CA GLU A 307 -20.39 0.98 17.85
C GLU A 307 -20.75 2.48 17.92
N PRO A 308 -21.74 2.95 17.14
CA PRO A 308 -22.05 4.38 17.06
C PRO A 308 -22.26 5.05 18.42
N GLU A 309 -22.96 4.39 19.35
CA GLU A 309 -23.25 4.94 20.68
C GLU A 309 -21.99 5.09 21.53
N ASP A 310 -21.06 4.13 21.44
CA ASP A 310 -19.78 4.15 22.16
C ASP A 310 -18.87 5.26 21.62
N TYR A 311 -18.89 5.49 20.30
CA TYR A 311 -18.17 6.61 19.67
C TYR A 311 -18.68 7.97 20.17
N GLU A 312 -20.00 8.16 20.23
CA GLU A 312 -20.60 9.40 20.73
C GLU A 312 -20.28 9.64 22.22
N ALA A 313 -20.25 8.59 23.03
CA ALA A 313 -19.81 8.69 24.41
C ALA A 313 -18.32 9.08 24.50
N TRP A 314 -17.46 8.43 23.70
CA TRP A 314 -16.03 8.69 23.68
C TRP A 314 -15.69 10.13 23.27
N ILE A 315 -16.33 10.66 22.21
CA ILE A 315 -16.04 12.01 21.71
C ILE A 315 -16.49 13.07 22.74
N ALA A 316 -17.61 12.85 23.43
CA ALA A 316 -18.12 13.75 24.45
C ALA A 316 -17.24 13.81 25.72
N GLU A 317 -16.43 12.78 25.98
CA GLU A 317 -15.47 12.76 27.08
C GLU A 317 -14.15 13.50 26.76
N GLN A 318 -13.90 13.83 25.49
CA GLN A 318 -12.67 14.50 25.10
C GLN A 318 -12.73 15.99 25.46
N ALA A 319 -11.66 16.50 26.10
CA ALA A 319 -11.52 17.92 26.36
C ALA A 319 -10.81 18.61 25.18
N PRO A 320 -11.23 19.83 24.79
CA PRO A 320 -10.55 20.61 23.76
C PRO A 320 -9.06 20.83 24.02
N PHE A 321 -8.25 20.89 22.96
CA PHE A 321 -6.81 21.04 23.08
C PHE A 321 -6.39 22.32 23.82
N VAL A 322 -7.10 23.43 23.59
CA VAL A 322 -6.79 24.73 24.19
C VAL A 322 -7.08 24.78 25.69
N GLU A 323 -8.05 24.00 26.19
CA GLU A 323 -8.32 23.89 27.62
C GLU A 323 -7.17 23.16 28.34
N GLN A 324 -6.61 22.15 27.69
CA GLN A 324 -5.46 21.41 28.19
C GLN A 324 -4.15 22.19 28.01
N ASN A 325 -4.12 23.18 27.10
CA ASN A 325 -2.93 23.95 26.73
C ASN A 325 -3.20 25.46 26.67
N PRO A 326 -3.60 26.10 27.79
CA PRO A 326 -4.00 27.51 27.81
C PRO A 326 -2.88 28.47 27.35
N GLN A 327 -1.62 28.07 27.54
CA GLN A 327 -0.45 28.81 27.06
C GLN A 327 -0.42 28.96 25.53
N VAL A 328 -1.00 28.01 24.78
CA VAL A 328 -1.06 28.10 23.32
C VAL A 328 -2.07 29.16 22.92
N LEU A 329 -3.28 29.12 23.49
CA LEU A 329 -4.32 30.11 23.22
C LEU A 329 -3.88 31.54 23.59
N ALA A 330 -3.15 31.70 24.71
CA ALA A 330 -2.59 32.99 25.11
C ALA A 330 -1.69 33.62 24.03
N LYS A 331 -0.92 32.82 23.28
CA LYS A 331 -0.08 33.34 22.19
C LYS A 331 -0.88 33.95 21.05
N PHE A 332 -2.05 33.40 20.75
CA PHE A 332 -2.91 33.89 19.67
C PHE A 332 -3.67 35.15 20.10
N THR A 333 -4.07 35.23 21.37
CA THR A 333 -4.74 36.41 21.91
C THR A 333 -3.78 37.59 22.15
N ASP A 334 -2.57 37.33 22.66
CA ASP A 334 -1.55 38.36 22.86
C ASP A 334 -0.86 38.77 21.55
N GLY A 335 -0.69 37.82 20.61
CA GLY A 335 -0.24 38.10 19.25
C GLY A 335 -1.21 39.04 18.52
N ALA A 336 -2.51 38.77 18.59
CA ALA A 336 -3.54 39.66 18.06
C ALA A 336 -3.50 41.06 18.69
N LYS A 337 -3.34 41.15 20.02
CA LYS A 337 -3.18 42.45 20.72
C LYS A 337 -1.94 43.22 20.26
N LYS A 338 -0.80 42.55 20.07
CA LYS A 338 0.44 43.19 19.59
C LYS A 338 0.33 43.62 18.12
N GLU A 339 -0.33 42.83 17.27
CA GLU A 339 -0.54 43.20 15.87
C GLU A 339 -1.50 44.39 15.74
N LEU A 340 -2.58 44.43 16.54
CA LEU A 340 -3.48 45.57 16.66
C LEU A 340 -2.77 46.82 17.21
N ALA A 341 -1.91 46.67 18.22
CA ALA A 341 -1.10 47.77 18.75
C ALA A 341 -0.08 48.31 17.73
N SER A 342 0.45 47.45 16.85
CA SER A 342 1.37 47.85 15.77
C SER A 342 0.68 48.50 14.57
N LYS A 343 -0.63 48.29 14.41
CA LYS A 343 -1.48 48.85 13.36
C LYS A 343 -2.29 50.06 13.83
N ALA A 344 -2.19 50.44 15.11
CA ALA A 344 -2.74 51.69 15.60
C ALA A 344 -2.04 52.87 14.89
N PRO A 345 -2.76 53.89 14.38
CA PRO A 345 -2.11 55.05 13.80
C PRO A 345 -1.20 55.66 14.87
N ALA A 346 0.06 55.89 14.54
CA ALA A 346 0.92 56.72 15.39
C ALA A 346 0.18 58.04 15.62
N GLU A 347 -0.19 58.32 16.87
CA GLU A 347 -0.68 59.64 17.25
C GLU A 347 0.35 60.64 16.72
N HIS A 348 -0.08 61.47 15.77
CA HIS A 348 0.67 62.63 15.36
C HIS A 348 0.89 63.46 16.63
N ALA A 349 2.07 63.34 17.21
CA ALA A 349 2.56 64.28 18.20
C ALA A 349 2.44 65.66 17.54
N ALA A 350 1.54 66.48 18.07
CA ALA A 350 1.43 67.88 17.71
C ALA A 350 2.78 68.54 18.00
N GLU A 351 3.53 68.83 16.94
CA GLU A 351 4.77 69.55 17.04
C GLU A 351 4.43 71.04 17.22
N GLU A 352 4.59 71.52 18.45
CA GLU A 352 4.57 72.94 18.78
C GLU A 352 5.77 73.64 18.11
N VAL A 353 5.45 74.46 17.11
CA VAL A 353 6.00 75.79 16.77
C VAL A 353 7.49 76.05 17.05
N LYS A 354 8.25 76.35 15.99
CA LYS A 354 9.14 77.53 15.98
C LYS A 354 9.12 78.25 14.63
N THR A 355 8.48 79.41 14.63
CA THR A 355 8.79 80.52 13.72
C THR A 355 10.21 81.00 13.98
N GLU A 356 11.03 81.11 12.92
CA GLU A 356 12.02 82.18 12.78
C GLU A 356 12.60 82.20 11.34
N LEU A 357 12.33 83.34 10.67
CA LEU A 357 12.90 83.95 9.46
C LEU A 357 12.88 83.23 8.11
#